data_AF-A0A8T7IZV2-F1
#
_entry.id   AF-A0A8T7IZV2-F1
#
_cell.length_a   1.000
_cell.length_b   1.000
_cell.length_c   1.000
_cell.angle_alpha   90.00
_cell.angle_beta   90.00
_cell.angle_gamma   90.00
#
_symmetry.space_group_name_H-M   'P 1'
#
loop_
_entity.id
_entity.type
_entity.pdbx_description
1 polymer ?
#
loop_
_entity_poly.entity_id
_entity_poly.type
_entity_poly.pdbx_seq_one_letter_code
_entity_poly.pdbx_strand_id
1 'polypeptide(L)'
;MKKIVSLALASALAFGANASENQSYKLITVSTYLNFYLLNLNACEDYHPSTRSAAYAAEATLYPYFEKLEKKLSKMDINPKDKEAIANTVSSRREKLNMQIADDEFTVEHCNAVIGIVNDGLDSKILEAVN
;
A
#
# COMPACT_ATOMS: atom_id res chain seq x y z
N MET A 1 19.08 4.89 28.83
CA MET A 1 18.74 5.95 27.87
C MET A 1 17.80 5.35 26.83
N LYS A 2 16.50 5.69 26.88
CA LYS A 2 15.51 5.24 25.89
C LYS A 2 15.83 5.92 24.56
N LYS A 3 16.45 5.20 23.64
CA LYS A 3 16.62 5.66 22.26
C LYS A 3 15.24 5.55 21.61
N ILE A 4 14.57 6.68 21.49
CA ILE A 4 13.41 6.83 20.62
C ILE A 4 13.97 6.68 19.21
N VAL A 5 13.93 5.46 18.66
CA VAL A 5 14.08 5.25 17.23
C VAL A 5 12.78 5.78 16.64
N SER A 6 12.84 7.04 16.23
CA SER A 6 11.79 7.68 15.44
C SER A 6 11.50 6.76 14.26
N LEU A 7 10.32 6.11 14.27
CA LEU A 7 9.72 5.57 13.06
C LEU A 7 9.57 6.75 12.09
N ALA A 8 10.55 6.94 11.21
CA ALA A 8 10.43 7.85 10.09
C ALA A 8 9.55 7.19 9.01
N LEU A 9 8.30 6.93 9.36
CA LEU A 9 7.26 6.51 8.43
C LEU A 9 6.71 7.76 7.72
N ALA A 10 7.59 8.47 7.01
CA ALA A 10 7.24 9.66 6.25
C ALA A 10 8.10 9.76 4.97
N SER A 11 8.30 8.64 4.28
CA SER A 11 8.83 8.66 2.92
C SER A 11 7.68 8.90 1.93
N ALA A 12 7.37 10.19 1.79
CA ALA A 12 6.89 10.85 0.57
C ALA A 12 5.71 10.20 -0.19
N LEU A 13 4.49 10.46 0.28
CA LEU A 13 3.33 10.63 -0.63
C LEU A 13 3.32 12.06 -1.20
N ALA A 14 4.44 12.54 -1.73
CA ALA A 14 4.52 13.85 -2.35
C ALA A 14 4.10 13.75 -3.82
N PHE A 15 2.81 13.51 -4.05
CA PHE A 15 2.23 13.72 -5.38
C PHE A 15 1.67 15.16 -5.43
N GLY A 16 2.11 15.93 -6.43
CA GLY A 16 1.91 17.38 -6.51
C GLY A 16 0.44 17.84 -6.53
N ALA A 17 0.20 19.01 -5.96
CA ALA A 17 -1.10 19.63 -5.68
C ALA A 17 -2.02 19.92 -6.90
N ASN A 18 -1.57 19.68 -8.14
CA ASN A 18 -2.35 19.96 -9.36
C ASN A 18 -3.09 18.75 -9.95
N ALA A 19 -2.97 17.57 -9.34
CA ALA A 19 -3.55 16.34 -9.90
C ALA A 19 -4.91 15.96 -9.27
N SER A 20 -5.40 16.73 -8.28
CA SER A 20 -6.55 16.35 -7.45
C SER A 20 -7.92 16.31 -8.16
N GLU A 21 -8.05 16.86 -9.37
CA GLU A 21 -9.32 16.86 -10.11
C GLU A 21 -9.47 15.72 -11.13
N ASN A 22 -8.38 15.05 -11.51
CA ASN A 22 -8.45 13.97 -12.49
C ASN A 22 -8.86 12.66 -11.82
N GLN A 23 -9.99 12.07 -12.24
CA GLN A 23 -10.49 10.80 -11.73
C GLN A 23 -9.47 9.65 -11.89
N SER A 24 -8.70 9.64 -12.99
CA SER A 24 -7.60 8.68 -13.17
C SER A 24 -6.56 8.83 -12.07
N TYR A 25 -6.19 10.05 -11.71
CA TYR A 25 -5.20 10.30 -10.66
C TYR A 25 -5.68 9.86 -9.27
N LYS A 26 -6.96 10.07 -8.94
CA LYS A 26 -7.53 9.56 -7.68
C LYS A 26 -7.47 8.04 -7.61
N LEU A 27 -7.79 7.35 -8.71
CA LEU A 27 -7.72 5.89 -8.76
C LEU A 27 -6.27 5.37 -8.77
N ILE A 28 -5.33 6.06 -9.40
CA ILE A 28 -3.89 5.77 -9.31
C ILE A 28 -3.44 5.87 -7.85
N THR A 29 -3.88 6.92 -7.14
CA THR A 29 -3.55 7.14 -5.73
C THR A 29 -4.07 6.00 -4.86
N VAL A 30 -5.34 5.62 -5.01
CA VAL A 30 -5.92 4.49 -4.27
C VAL A 30 -5.25 3.17 -4.63
N SER A 31 -5.02 2.91 -5.91
CA SER A 31 -4.34 1.69 -6.37
C SER A 31 -2.96 1.57 -5.74
N THR A 32 -2.20 2.67 -5.73
CA THR A 32 -0.86 2.71 -5.11
C THR A 32 -0.93 2.48 -3.60
N TYR A 33 -1.91 3.09 -2.94
CA TYR A 33 -2.12 2.98 -1.51
C TYR A 33 -2.47 1.55 -1.09
N LEU A 34 -3.43 0.91 -1.79
CA LEU A 34 -3.82 -0.49 -1.52
C LEU A 34 -2.67 -1.47 -1.82
N ASN A 35 -1.96 -1.30 -2.95
CA ASN A 35 -0.81 -2.14 -3.28
C ASN A 35 0.32 -2.03 -2.26
N PHE A 36 0.52 -0.86 -1.65
CA PHE A 36 1.51 -0.72 -0.59
C PHE A 36 1.21 -1.66 0.58
N TYR A 37 -0.03 -1.69 1.08
CA TYR A 37 -0.38 -2.58 2.19
C TYR A 37 -0.34 -4.04 1.78
N LEU A 38 -0.87 -4.39 0.60
CA LEU A 38 -0.84 -5.76 0.10
C LEU A 38 0.59 -6.30 0.03
N LEU A 39 1.53 -5.55 -0.56
CA LEU A 39 2.93 -5.96 -0.66
C LEU A 39 3.58 -6.16 0.71
N ASN A 40 3.32 -5.27 1.65
CA ASN A 40 3.89 -5.40 3.00
C ASN A 40 3.30 -6.58 3.76
N LEU A 41 1.99 -6.82 3.65
CA LEU A 41 1.34 -7.96 4.31
C LEU A 41 1.84 -9.29 3.75
N ASN A 42 1.95 -9.42 2.42
CA ASN A 42 2.52 -10.63 1.82
C ASN A 42 3.98 -10.86 2.27
N ALA A 43 4.79 -9.80 2.35
CA ALA A 43 6.14 -9.93 2.91
C ALA A 43 6.11 -10.33 4.40
N CYS A 44 5.17 -9.82 5.19
CA CYS A 44 5.02 -10.26 6.58
C CYS A 44 4.68 -11.75 6.70
N GLU A 45 3.83 -12.27 5.82
CA GLU A 45 3.49 -13.70 5.74
C GLU A 45 4.72 -14.56 5.43
N ASP A 46 5.53 -14.11 4.48
CA ASP A 46 6.70 -14.85 4.01
C ASP A 46 7.84 -14.85 5.03
N TYR A 47 8.20 -13.68 5.57
CA TYR A 47 9.44 -13.48 6.31
C TYR A 47 9.28 -13.53 7.84
N HIS A 48 8.06 -13.39 8.38
CA HIS A 48 7.83 -13.36 9.83
C HIS A 48 6.75 -14.37 10.26
N PRO A 49 7.13 -15.63 10.57
CA PRO A 49 6.17 -16.68 10.93
C PRO A 49 5.26 -16.33 12.13
N SER A 50 5.73 -15.48 13.06
CA SER A 50 4.98 -15.03 14.22
C SER A 50 3.80 -14.12 13.88
N THR A 51 3.85 -13.40 12.77
CA THR A 51 2.80 -12.46 12.34
C THR A 51 1.96 -12.98 11.18
N ARG A 52 2.41 -14.06 10.51
CA ARG A 52 1.78 -14.65 9.31
C ARG A 52 0.27 -14.76 9.36
N SER A 53 -0.30 -15.37 10.40
CA SER A 53 -1.75 -15.55 10.48
C SER A 53 -2.51 -14.23 10.61
N ALA A 54 -1.93 -13.25 11.30
CA ALA A 54 -2.53 -11.94 11.46
C ALA A 54 -2.39 -11.10 10.18
N ALA A 55 -1.28 -11.26 9.45
CA ALA A 55 -1.08 -10.66 8.13
C ALA A 55 -2.11 -11.17 7.11
N TYR A 56 -2.34 -12.48 7.01
CA TYR A 56 -3.38 -13.05 6.15
C TYR A 56 -4.79 -12.51 6.49
N ALA A 57 -5.10 -12.39 7.79
CA ALA A 57 -6.39 -11.87 8.22
C ALA A 57 -6.56 -10.40 7.82
N ALA A 58 -5.51 -9.58 7.97
CA ALA A 58 -5.50 -8.18 7.55
C ALA A 58 -5.58 -8.06 6.02
N GLU A 59 -4.86 -8.90 5.27
CA GLU A 59 -4.86 -8.90 3.79
C GLU A 59 -6.26 -9.13 3.24
N ALA A 60 -7.00 -10.08 3.81
CA ALA A 60 -8.37 -10.38 3.40
C ALA A 60 -9.29 -9.15 3.46
N THR A 61 -9.02 -8.18 4.35
CA THR A 61 -9.81 -6.94 4.45
C THR A 61 -9.58 -5.97 3.28
N LEU A 62 -8.49 -6.16 2.52
CA LEU A 62 -8.15 -5.32 1.36
C LEU A 62 -8.93 -5.71 0.11
N TYR A 63 -9.28 -7.00 -0.06
CA TYR A 63 -9.89 -7.51 -1.29
C TYR A 63 -11.20 -6.81 -1.69
N PRO A 64 -12.12 -6.46 -0.77
CA PRO A 64 -13.31 -5.69 -1.15
C PRO A 64 -13.00 -4.33 -1.79
N TYR A 65 -11.88 -3.69 -1.42
CA TYR A 65 -11.44 -2.45 -2.05
C TYR A 65 -10.83 -2.68 -3.43
N PHE A 66 -10.08 -3.76 -3.61
CA PHE A 66 -9.55 -4.15 -4.92
C PHE A 66 -10.66 -4.50 -5.91
N GLU A 67 -11.71 -5.21 -5.48
CA GLU A 67 -12.88 -5.50 -6.31
C GLU A 67 -13.59 -4.21 -6.76
N LYS A 68 -13.80 -3.26 -5.83
CA LYS A 68 -14.39 -1.95 -6.16
C LYS A 68 -13.51 -1.16 -7.12
N LEU A 69 -12.19 -1.16 -6.89
CA LEU A 69 -11.22 -0.51 -7.76
C LEU A 69 -11.29 -1.09 -9.17
N GLU A 70 -11.18 -2.41 -9.33
CA GLU A 70 -11.27 -3.10 -10.63
C GLU A 70 -12.59 -2.78 -11.35
N LYS A 71 -13.71 -2.79 -10.63
CA LYS A 71 -15.02 -2.43 -11.18
C LYS A 71 -15.10 -0.98 -11.68
N LYS A 72 -14.37 -0.04 -11.05
CA LYS A 72 -14.27 1.34 -11.54
C LYS A 72 -13.32 1.45 -12.74
N LEU A 73 -12.17 0.78 -12.68
CA LEU A 73 -11.17 0.81 -13.76
C LEU A 73 -11.72 0.17 -15.06
N SER A 74 -12.49 -0.91 -14.97
CA SER A 74 -13.09 -1.58 -16.14
C SER A 74 -14.12 -0.73 -16.90
N LYS A 75 -14.64 0.32 -16.26
CA LYS A 75 -15.58 1.28 -16.87
C LYS A 75 -14.90 2.54 -17.41
N MET A 76 -13.59 2.67 -17.21
CA MET A 76 -12.83 3.85 -17.60
C MET A 76 -11.92 3.55 -18.78
N ASP A 77 -11.90 4.47 -19.74
CA ASP A 77 -10.86 4.51 -20.76
C ASP A 77 -9.61 5.15 -20.15
N ILE A 78 -8.82 4.34 -19.45
CA ILE A 78 -7.59 4.78 -18.80
C ILE A 78 -6.49 4.88 -19.85
N ASN A 79 -5.90 6.06 -19.96
CA ASN A 79 -4.76 6.33 -20.83
C ASN A 79 -3.63 5.30 -20.57
N PRO A 80 -3.04 4.70 -21.62
CA PRO A 80 -1.89 3.80 -21.48
C PRO A 80 -0.77 4.32 -20.57
N LYS A 81 -0.50 5.63 -20.58
CA LYS A 81 0.51 6.26 -19.71
C LYS A 81 0.19 6.14 -18.22
N ASP A 82 -1.10 6.23 -17.86
CA ASP A 82 -1.55 6.09 -16.48
C ASP A 82 -1.40 4.65 -15.99
N LYS A 83 -1.68 3.67 -16.88
CA LYS A 83 -1.45 2.23 -16.59
C LYS A 83 0.04 1.95 -16.37
N GLU A 84 0.89 2.52 -17.22
CA GLU A 84 2.35 2.41 -17.09
C GLU A 84 2.86 3.04 -15.79
N ALA A 85 2.36 4.22 -15.42
CA ALA A 85 2.72 4.89 -14.18
C ALA A 85 2.36 4.06 -12.92
N ILE A 86 1.19 3.40 -12.92
CA ILE A 86 0.80 2.47 -11.85
C ILE A 86 1.78 1.30 -11.80
N ALA A 87 2.04 0.63 -12.93
CA ALA A 87 2.92 -0.54 -12.98
C ALA A 87 4.34 -0.20 -12.50
N ASN A 88 4.89 0.92 -12.94
CA ASN A 88 6.22 1.38 -12.52
C ASN A 88 6.27 1.70 -11.02
N THR A 89 5.20 2.28 -10.47
CA THR A 89 5.11 2.57 -9.03
C THR A 89 5.08 1.29 -8.20
N VAL A 90 4.34 0.28 -8.63
CA VAL A 90 4.29 -1.04 -7.96
C VAL A 90 5.65 -1.73 -8.03
N SER A 91 6.30 -1.74 -9.19
CA SER A 91 7.65 -2.33 -9.35
C SER A 91 8.68 -1.67 -8.44
N SER A 92 8.76 -0.33 -8.44
CA SER A 92 9.70 0.41 -7.61
C SER A 92 9.47 0.19 -6.11
N ARG A 93 8.22 0.05 -5.67
CA ARG A 93 7.90 -0.26 -4.27
C ARG A 93 8.33 -1.67 -3.89
N ARG A 94 8.15 -2.65 -4.77
CA ARG A 94 8.62 -4.02 -4.56
C ARG A 94 10.14 -4.07 -4.45
N GLU A 95 10.85 -3.35 -5.31
CA GLU A 95 12.32 -3.24 -5.24
C GLU A 95 12.77 -2.65 -3.90
N LYS A 96 12.12 -1.58 -3.43
CA LYS A 96 12.42 -0.99 -2.10
C LYS A 96 12.16 -1.96 -0.96
N LEU A 97 11.03 -2.66 -0.98
CA LEU A 97 10.72 -3.67 0.03
C LEU A 97 11.76 -4.80 0.03
N ASN A 98 12.18 -5.26 -1.15
CA ASN A 98 13.23 -6.28 -1.27
C ASN A 98 14.58 -5.79 -0.73
N MET A 99 14.94 -4.52 -0.93
CA MET A 99 16.13 -3.93 -0.32
C MET A 99 16.02 -3.91 1.21
N GLN A 100 14.89 -3.47 1.75
CA GLN A 100 14.66 -3.47 3.20
C GLN A 100 14.74 -4.87 3.81
N ILE A 101 14.28 -5.90 3.09
CA ILE A 101 14.42 -7.30 3.49
C ILE A 101 15.90 -7.73 3.45
N ALA A 102 16.62 -7.40 2.37
CA ALA A 102 18.02 -7.76 2.22
C ALA A 102 18.94 -7.08 3.26
N ASP A 103 18.56 -5.89 3.72
CA ASP A 103 19.29 -5.11 4.71
C ASP A 103 18.86 -5.41 6.17
N ASP A 104 18.05 -6.47 6.39
CA ASP A 104 17.48 -6.85 7.70
C ASP A 104 16.66 -5.72 8.39
N GLU A 105 16.19 -4.73 7.63
CA GLU A 105 15.38 -3.61 8.12
C GLU A 105 13.87 -3.92 8.15
N PHE A 106 13.46 -5.01 7.49
CA PHE A 106 12.09 -5.52 7.54
C PHE A 106 11.89 -6.36 8.81
N THR A 107 11.29 -5.74 9.84
CA THR A 107 11.21 -6.31 11.20
C THR A 107 9.81 -6.80 11.56
N VAL A 108 9.73 -7.62 12.63
CA VAL A 108 8.44 -8.05 13.20
C VAL A 108 7.61 -6.85 13.69
N GLU A 109 8.27 -5.82 14.23
CA GLU A 109 7.63 -4.57 14.65
C GLU A 109 7.00 -3.83 13.47
N HIS A 110 7.69 -3.78 12.31
CA HIS A 110 7.13 -3.24 11.08
C HIS A 110 5.86 -3.99 10.67
N CYS A 111 5.89 -5.32 10.72
CA CYS A 111 4.72 -6.12 10.40
C CYS A 111 3.55 -5.88 11.35
N ASN A 112 3.80 -5.85 12.66
CA ASN A 112 2.76 -5.54 13.64
C ASN A 112 2.15 -4.15 13.42
N ALA A 113 2.97 -3.16 13.04
CA ALA A 113 2.48 -1.82 12.71
C ALA A 113 1.60 -1.81 11.46
N VAL A 114 2.04 -2.46 10.37
CA VAL A 114 1.26 -2.56 9.12
C VAL A 114 -0.07 -3.27 9.35
N ILE A 115 -0.05 -4.41 10.05
CA ILE A 115 -1.25 -5.18 10.42
C ILE A 115 -2.20 -4.31 11.27
N GLY A 116 -1.66 -3.61 12.27
CA GLY A 116 -2.42 -2.70 13.13
C GLY A 116 -3.14 -1.62 12.32
N ILE A 117 -2.42 -0.94 11.42
CA ILE A 117 -3.01 0.11 10.56
C ILE A 117 -4.16 -0.43 9.70
N VAL A 118 -3.99 -1.61 9.10
CA VAL A 118 -5.03 -2.20 8.24
C VAL A 118 -6.26 -2.57 9.07
N ASN A 119 -6.06 -3.14 10.27
CA ASN A 119 -7.15 -3.53 11.16
C ASN A 119 -7.88 -2.34 11.79
N ASP A 120 -7.17 -1.27 12.14
CA ASP A 120 -7.76 -0.04 12.69
C ASP A 120 -8.62 0.70 11.66
N GLY A 121 -8.39 0.41 10.38
CA GLY A 121 -9.10 1.00 9.26
C GLY A 121 -8.19 1.90 8.45
N LEU A 122 -8.16 1.64 7.15
CA LEU A 122 -7.44 2.45 6.18
C LEU A 122 -8.04 3.85 6.01
N ASP A 123 -7.26 4.78 5.46
CA ASP A 123 -7.67 6.17 5.29
C ASP A 123 -8.92 6.29 4.41
N SER A 124 -10.05 6.59 5.06
CA SER A 124 -11.35 6.75 4.41
C SER A 124 -11.35 7.79 3.29
N LYS A 125 -10.58 8.88 3.40
CA LYS A 125 -10.53 9.92 2.36
C LYS A 125 -9.85 9.44 1.10
N ILE A 126 -8.84 8.58 1.25
CA ILE A 126 -8.20 7.92 0.11
C ILE A 126 -9.21 6.93 -0.50
N LEU A 127 -9.84 6.10 0.33
CA LEU A 127 -10.77 5.07 -0.12
C LEU A 127 -12.07 5.61 -0.75
N GLU A 128 -12.46 6.86 -0.50
CA GLU A 128 -13.60 7.52 -1.16
C GLU A 128 -13.55 7.41 -2.69
N ALA A 129 -12.37 7.40 -3.31
CA ALA A 129 -12.29 7.30 -4.76
C ALA A 129 -12.82 5.95 -5.31
N VAL A 130 -12.84 4.89 -4.49
CA VAL A 130 -13.35 3.56 -4.85
C VAL A 130 -14.69 3.20 -4.22
N ASN A 131 -15.14 3.97 -3.22
CA ASN A 131 -16.49 3.82 -2.66
C ASN A 131 -17.58 4.42 -3.54
#